data_AF-A0A3S0VVU9-F1
#
_entry.id   AF-A0A3S0VVU9-F1
#
_cell.length_a   1.000
_cell.length_b   1.000
_cell.length_c   1.000
_cell.angle_alpha   90.00
_cell.angle_beta   90.00
_cell.angle_gamma   90.00
#
_symmetry.space_group_name_H-M   'P 1'
#
loop_
_entity.id
_entity.type
_entity.pdbx_description
1 polymer ?
#
loop_
_entity_poly.entity_id
_entity_poly.type
_entity_poly.pdbx_seq_one_letter_code
_entity_poly.pdbx_strand_id
1 'polypeptide(L)' 'PLLDLAVWLELETPARRTRALARDGETFAPHWDRWAAQEEDYLARHAPRAAADLVLHPPSA' A
#
# COMPACT_ATOMS: atom_id res chain seq x y z
N PRO A 1 20.29 3.47 -14.80
CA PRO A 1 18.94 3.21 -14.27
C PRO A 1 18.65 1.71 -14.42
N LEU A 2 18.07 1.04 -13.42
CA LEU A 2 17.78 -0.40 -13.46
C LEU A 2 16.33 -0.73 -13.81
N LEU A 3 15.44 0.26 -13.79
CA LEU A 3 14.01 0.12 -14.10
C LEU A 3 13.69 0.96 -15.32
N ASP A 4 12.96 0.37 -16.27
CA ASP A 4 12.40 1.08 -17.43
C ASP A 4 11.06 1.77 -17.12
N LEU A 5 10.36 1.31 -16.07
CA LEU A 5 9.08 1.86 -15.60
C LEU A 5 8.87 1.56 -14.11
N ALA A 6 8.44 2.55 -13.34
CA ALA A 6 7.99 2.43 -11.96
C ALA A 6 6.52 2.84 -11.82
N VAL A 7 5.70 1.98 -11.21
CA VAL A 7 4.25 2.20 -11.02
C VAL A 7 3.92 2.16 -9.53
N TRP A 8 3.18 3.17 -9.06
CA TRP A 8 2.64 3.26 -7.71
C TRP A 8 1.13 3.07 -7.73
N LEU A 9 0.62 2.15 -6.90
CA LEU A 9 -0.82 1.94 -6.72
C LEU A 9 -1.26 2.61 -5.42
N GLU A 10 -2.10 3.63 -5.53
CA GLU A 10 -2.55 4.45 -4.40
C GLU A 10 -3.99 4.11 -4.04
N LEU A 11 -4.20 3.71 -2.79
CA LEU A 11 -5.54 3.48 -2.24
C LEU A 11 -5.58 3.88 -0.77
N GLU A 12 -6.67 4.52 -0.35
CA GLU A 12 -6.89 4.94 1.03
C GLU A 12 -6.85 3.75 2.02
N THR A 13 -6.29 4.00 3.21
CA THR A 13 -6.12 3.00 4.28
C THR A 13 -7.39 2.20 4.60
N PRO A 14 -8.60 2.79 4.70
CA PRO A 14 -9.82 2.02 4.97
C PRO A 14 -10.17 1.01 3.88
N ALA A 15 -9.94 1.35 2.61
CA ALA A 15 -10.19 0.45 1.48
C ALA A 15 -9.12 -0.65 1.40
N ARG A 16 -7.85 -0.32 1.67
CA ARG A 16 -6.77 -1.33 1.81
C ARG A 16 -7.09 -2.33 2.93
N ARG A 17 -7.57 -1.84 4.09
CA ARG A 17 -7.97 -2.67 5.23
C ARG A 17 -9.10 -3.62 4.89
N THR A 18 -10.15 -3.09 4.28
CA THR A 18 -11.32 -3.87 3.88
C THR A 18 -10.91 -5.01 2.96
N ARG A 19 -10.05 -4.73 1.97
CA ARG A 19 -9.55 -5.75 1.02
C ARG A 19 -8.66 -6.80 1.67
N ALA A 20 -7.74 -6.39 2.55
CA ALA A 20 -6.87 -7.32 3.25
C ALA A 20 -7.67 -8.29 4.14
N LEU A 21 -8.66 -7.77 4.88
CA LEU A 21 -9.53 -8.61 5.73
C LEU A 21 -10.47 -9.49 4.90
N ALA A 22 -10.99 -9.01 3.77
CA ALA A 22 -11.82 -9.83 2.89
C ALA A 22 -11.05 -11.00 2.27
N ARG A 23 -9.75 -10.81 2.00
CA ARG A 23 -8.88 -11.83 1.41
C ARG A 23 -8.41 -12.87 2.43
N ASP A 24 -7.88 -12.39 3.56
CA ASP A 24 -7.07 -13.21 4.49
C ASP A 24 -7.72 -13.35 5.89
N GLY A 25 -8.82 -12.65 6.15
CA GLY A 25 -9.64 -12.81 7.35
C GLY A 25 -8.90 -12.69 8.67
N GLU A 26 -9.24 -13.58 9.60
CA GLU A 26 -8.72 -13.62 10.97
C GLU A 26 -7.21 -13.83 11.06
N THR A 27 -6.58 -14.43 10.03
CA THR A 27 -5.12 -14.60 10.01
C THR A 27 -4.40 -13.27 9.76
N PHE A 28 -5.06 -12.31 9.11
CA PHE A 28 -4.50 -10.99 8.80
C PHE A 28 -4.86 -9.94 9.84
N ALA A 29 -6.08 -10.01 10.39
CA ALA A 29 -6.62 -9.06 11.35
C ALA A 29 -5.65 -8.63 12.48
N PRO A 30 -4.97 -9.55 13.20
CA PRO A 30 -4.08 -9.17 14.31
C PRO A 30 -2.79 -8.48 13.85
N HIS A 31 -2.50 -8.45 12.55
CA HIS A 31 -1.26 -7.89 12.00
C HIS A 31 -1.46 -6.53 11.29
N TRP A 32 -2.71 -6.15 11.02
CA TRP A 32 -3.04 -4.95 10.25
C TRP A 32 -2.35 -3.70 10.81
N ASP A 33 -2.58 -3.36 12.08
CA ASP A 33 -2.07 -2.11 12.66
C ASP A 33 -0.54 -2.04 12.63
N ARG A 34 0.13 -3.15 12.94
CA ARG A 34 1.60 -3.24 12.90
C ARG A 34 2.13 -3.00 11.49
N TRP A 35 1.53 -3.63 10.48
CA TRP A 35 2.00 -3.50 9.11
C TRP A 35 1.67 -2.15 8.49
N ALA A 36 0.52 -1.56 8.81
CA ALA A 36 0.18 -0.21 8.40
C ALA A 36 1.19 0.81 8.95
N ALA A 37 1.56 0.71 10.23
CA ALA A 37 2.57 1.59 10.83
C ALA A 37 3.96 1.41 10.21
N GLN A 38 4.35 0.17 9.88
CA GLN A 38 5.61 -0.10 9.18
C GLN A 38 5.63 0.48 7.76
N GLU A 39 4.49 0.41 7.05
CA GLU A 39 4.35 1.03 5.74
C GLU A 39 4.48 2.56 5.84
N GLU A 40 3.78 3.22 6.78
CA GLU A 40 3.89 4.67 6.99
C GLU A 40 5.33 5.11 7.26
N ASP A 41 6.07 4.39 8.11
CA ASP A 41 7.48 4.66 8.40
C ASP A 41 8.37 4.48 7.15
N TYR A 42 8.14 3.42 6.38
CA TYR A 42 8.87 3.20 5.12
C TYR A 42 8.60 4.32 4.10
N LEU A 43 7.34 4.72 3.93
CA LEU A 43 6.96 5.78 2.98
C LEU A 43 7.53 7.13 3.38
N ALA A 44 7.54 7.45 4.67
CA ALA A 44 8.14 8.68 5.19
C ALA A 44 9.66 8.72 4.94
N ARG A 45 10.36 7.59 5.10
CA ARG A 45 11.82 7.51 4.94
C ARG A 45 12.27 7.50 3.48
N HIS A 46 11.52 6.84 2.60
CA HIS A 46 12.00 6.50 1.26
C HIS A 46 11.23 7.21 0.13
N ALA A 47 10.05 7.75 0.41
CA ALA A 47 9.20 8.45 -0.57
C ALA A 47 9.12 7.73 -1.95
N PRO A 48 8.89 6.40 -2.02
CA PRO A 48 8.95 5.64 -3.28
C PRO A 48 7.93 6.11 -4.30
N ARG A 49 6.79 6.67 -3.84
CA ARG A 49 5.79 7.32 -4.68
C ARG A 49 6.38 8.45 -5.54
N ALA A 50 7.36 9.19 -5.03
CA ALA A 50 8.00 10.28 -5.77
C ALA A 50 8.93 9.78 -6.89
N ALA A 51 9.34 8.51 -6.82
CA ALA A 51 10.16 7.86 -7.84
C ALA A 51 9.32 7.10 -8.89
N ALA A 52 7.99 7.13 -8.80
CA ALA A 52 7.11 6.45 -9.75
C ALA A 52 6.87 7.32 -10.99
N ASP A 53 6.92 6.69 -12.17
CA ASP A 53 6.55 7.32 -13.44
C ASP A 53 5.03 7.40 -13.59
N LEU A 54 4.32 6.43 -13.01
CA LEU A 54 2.86 6.35 -13.06
C LEU A 54 2.27 6.12 -11.67
N VAL A 55 1.24 6.90 -11.35
CA VAL A 55 0.41 6.72 -10.16
C VAL A 55 -0.97 6.31 -10.61
N LEU A 56 -1.41 5.13 -10.18
CA LEU A 56 -2.71 4.56 -10.51
C LEU A 56 -3.58 4.49 -9.25
N HIS A 57 -4.85 4.87 -9.40
CA HIS A 57 -5.85 4.81 -8.34
C HIS A 57 -6.86 3.71 -8.68
N PRO A 58 -6.71 2.48 -8.16
CA PRO A 58 -7.72 1.46 -8.35
C PRO A 58 -9.04 1.89 -7.68
N PRO A 59 -10.19 1.36 -8.17
CA PRO A 59 -11.47 1.61 -7.52
C PRO A 59 -11.41 1.17 -6.05
N SER A 60 -12.19 1.81 -5.19
CA SER A 60 -12.24 1.50 -3.75
C SER A 60 -13.12 0.29 -3.40
N ALA A 61 -14.00 -0.10 -4.33
CA ALA A 61 -14.84 -1.30 -4.27
C ALA A 61 -14.18 -2.43 -5.06
#